data_AF-A0A2S2GGX4-F1
#
_entry.id   AF-A0A2S2GGX4-F1
#
_cell.length_a   1.000
_cell.length_b   1.000
_cell.length_c   1.000
_cell.angle_alpha   90.00
_cell.angle_beta   90.00
_cell.angle_gamma   90.00
#
_symmetry.space_group_name_H-M   'P 1'
#
loop_
_entity.id
_entity.type
_entity.pdbx_description
1 polymer ?
#
loop_
_entity_poly.entity_id
_entity_poly.type
_entity_poly.pdbx_seq_one_letter_code
_entity_poly.pdbx_strand_id
1 'polypeptide(L)'
;MDGSQGAAFVPSTGDGPPAAGPPGVRAGAVRTAFEGMLQIRRLTGAGPEPESVPAAWELNRPVRAVALALEAAGVPPSATGASGERTATGYRVCAGESPGAVRVEWVGPPGSGAAHDEEEALGRCLTVLRRSGWTPLLYRGPRRRRFLEVEPPAGAARAKDGRGP
;
A
#
# COMPACT_ATOMS: atom_id res chain seq x y z
N MET A 1 -25.63 -2.57 26.32
CA MET A 1 -24.34 -3.24 26.03
C MET A 1 -23.93 -2.75 24.67
N ASP A 2 -22.95 -1.86 24.65
CA ASP A 2 -22.54 -1.10 23.47
C ASP A 2 -21.75 -2.01 22.51
N GLY A 3 -22.28 -2.19 21.30
CA GLY A 3 -21.76 -3.11 20.27
C GLY A 3 -20.58 -2.55 19.48
N SER A 4 -19.88 -1.55 20.01
CA SER A 4 -18.67 -0.99 19.43
C SER A 4 -17.45 -1.83 19.83
N GLN A 5 -17.43 -3.10 19.41
CA GLN A 5 -16.14 -3.76 19.17
C GLN A 5 -15.45 -2.95 18.08
N GLY A 6 -14.45 -2.15 18.47
CA GLY A 6 -13.75 -1.22 17.59
C GLY A 6 -13.36 -1.92 16.30
N ALA A 7 -13.95 -1.48 15.18
CA ALA A 7 -13.63 -2.04 13.89
C ALA A 7 -12.12 -1.92 13.67
N ALA A 8 -11.48 -3.03 13.27
CA ALA A 8 -10.06 -3.04 12.98
C ALA A 8 -9.75 -1.95 11.93
N PHE A 9 -8.72 -1.14 12.17
CA PHE A 9 -8.29 -0.08 11.26
C PHE A 9 -8.19 -0.62 9.82
N VAL A 10 -8.56 0.14 8.79
CA VAL A 10 -8.38 -0.26 7.38
C VAL A 10 -7.67 0.87 6.63
N PRO A 11 -6.49 0.60 6.03
CA PRO A 11 -5.79 1.59 5.21
C PRO A 11 -6.57 1.86 3.91
N SER A 12 -6.44 3.07 3.40
CA SER A 12 -7.11 3.48 2.16
C SER A 12 -6.41 2.82 0.98
N THR A 13 -7.12 2.01 0.19
CA THR A 13 -6.55 1.36 -1.01
C THR A 13 -6.70 2.21 -2.27
N GLY A 14 -7.46 3.30 -2.22
CA GLY A 14 -7.79 4.11 -3.40
C GLY A 14 -9.10 3.72 -4.09
N ASP A 15 -9.68 2.56 -3.76
CA ASP A 15 -10.96 2.06 -4.33
C ASP A 15 -12.20 2.34 -3.46
N GLY A 16 -12.01 2.89 -2.27
CA GLY A 16 -13.09 3.24 -1.35
C GLY A 16 -13.50 4.72 -1.41
N PRO A 17 -14.53 5.09 -0.64
CA PRO A 17 -14.89 6.49 -0.45
C PRO A 17 -13.72 7.27 0.18
N PRO A 18 -13.70 8.61 0.02
CA PRO A 18 -12.74 9.44 0.74
C PRO A 18 -12.85 9.19 2.25
N ALA A 19 -11.71 9.27 2.94
CA ALA A 19 -11.67 9.05 4.38
C ALA A 19 -12.64 10.02 5.09
N ALA A 20 -13.54 9.45 5.90
CA ALA A 20 -14.50 10.24 6.66
C ALA A 20 -13.83 10.93 7.85
N GLY A 21 -14.29 12.15 8.16
CA GLY A 21 -13.86 12.91 9.33
C GLY A 21 -12.66 13.83 9.09
N PRO A 22 -12.20 14.55 10.13
CA PRO A 22 -11.13 15.53 10.01
C PRO A 22 -9.79 14.88 9.59
N PRO A 23 -9.00 15.49 8.69
CA PRO A 23 -7.74 14.93 8.22
C PRO A 23 -6.75 14.53 9.35
N GLY A 24 -6.72 15.30 10.45
CA GLY A 24 -5.84 15.03 11.60
C GLY A 24 -6.18 13.72 12.33
N VAL A 25 -7.45 13.34 12.41
CA VAL A 25 -7.88 12.09 13.06
C VAL A 25 -7.43 10.89 12.23
N ARG A 26 -7.60 10.96 10.90
CA ARG A 26 -7.12 9.90 9.99
C ARG A 26 -5.61 9.76 10.06
N ALA A 27 -4.88 10.87 10.01
CA ALA A 27 -3.41 10.87 10.10
C ALA A 27 -2.90 10.25 11.41
N GLY A 28 -3.56 10.54 12.54
CA GLY A 28 -3.26 9.90 13.82
C GLY A 28 -3.47 8.38 13.80
N ALA A 29 -4.63 7.94 13.32
CA ALA A 29 -4.95 6.51 13.22
C ALA A 29 -4.00 5.73 12.30
N VAL A 30 -3.64 6.31 11.14
CA VAL A 30 -2.67 5.75 10.19
C VAL A 30 -1.30 5.61 10.87
N ARG A 31 -0.85 6.64 11.60
CA ARG A 31 0.43 6.61 12.31
C ARG A 31 0.47 5.51 13.37
N THR A 32 -0.56 5.43 14.23
CA THR A 32 -0.66 4.37 15.23
C THR A 32 -0.64 2.98 14.60
N ALA A 33 -1.36 2.78 13.49
CA ALA A 33 -1.39 1.50 12.79
C ALA A 33 -0.02 1.14 12.18
N PHE A 34 0.68 2.11 11.59
CA PHE A 34 1.99 1.91 10.99
C PHE A 34 3.07 1.65 12.05
N GLU A 35 3.10 2.41 13.15
CA GLU A 35 4.02 2.18 14.27
C GLU A 35 3.79 0.81 14.91
N GLY A 36 2.53 0.39 15.06
CA GLY A 36 2.18 -0.96 15.53
C GLY A 36 2.70 -2.05 14.59
N MET A 37 2.60 -1.86 13.27
CA MET A 37 3.18 -2.78 12.29
C MET A 37 4.70 -2.87 12.41
N LEU A 38 5.40 -1.74 12.52
CA LEU A 38 6.85 -1.72 12.73
C LEU A 38 7.26 -2.40 14.05
N GLN A 39 6.48 -2.21 15.12
CA GLN A 39 6.72 -2.92 16.39
C GLN A 39 6.58 -4.44 16.22
N ILE A 40 5.58 -4.92 15.46
CA ILE A 40 5.45 -6.35 15.19
C ILE A 40 6.67 -6.84 14.38
N ARG A 41 7.12 -6.08 13.37
CA ARG A 41 8.35 -6.42 12.62
C ARG A 41 9.57 -6.54 13.54
N ARG A 42 9.77 -5.58 14.47
CA ARG A 42 10.85 -5.66 15.49
C ARG A 42 10.80 -6.95 16.31
N LEU A 43 9.61 -7.33 16.77
CA LEU A 43 9.44 -8.47 17.68
C LEU A 43 9.48 -9.83 16.97
N THR A 44 9.15 -9.87 15.67
CA THR A 44 8.97 -11.14 14.93
C THR A 44 9.99 -11.35 13.82
N GLY A 45 10.66 -10.29 13.37
CA GLY A 45 11.64 -10.35 12.30
C GLY A 45 13.01 -10.85 12.79
N ALA A 46 13.80 -11.34 11.84
CA ALA A 46 15.16 -11.80 12.07
C ALA A 46 16.16 -10.85 11.40
N GLY A 47 17.38 -10.82 11.92
CA GLY A 47 18.47 -10.01 11.36
C GLY A 47 18.64 -8.63 12.02
N PRO A 48 19.57 -7.81 11.50
CA PRO A 48 20.01 -6.58 12.15
C PRO A 48 19.00 -5.42 12.06
N GLU A 49 18.15 -5.41 11.03
CA GLU A 49 17.10 -4.39 10.84
C GLU A 49 15.72 -5.03 10.54
N PRO A 50 15.07 -5.64 11.55
CA PRO A 50 13.80 -6.34 11.34
C PRO A 50 12.68 -5.45 10.78
N GLU A 51 12.68 -4.16 11.12
CA GLU A 51 11.69 -3.19 10.64
C GLU A 51 11.77 -2.89 9.16
N SER A 52 12.95 -3.05 8.57
CA SER A 52 13.23 -2.77 7.16
C SER A 52 12.71 -3.86 6.22
N VAL A 53 12.10 -4.94 6.75
CA VAL A 53 11.61 -6.08 5.98
C VAL A 53 10.15 -6.40 6.35
N PRO A 54 9.24 -6.57 5.37
CA PRO A 54 7.88 -7.02 5.64
C PRO A 54 7.85 -8.36 6.39
N ALA A 55 7.06 -8.43 7.46
CA ALA A 55 6.85 -9.65 8.22
C ALA A 55 5.97 -10.66 7.46
N ALA A 56 6.04 -11.94 7.83
CA ALA A 56 5.31 -13.02 7.13
C ALA A 56 3.79 -12.79 7.04
N TRP A 57 3.18 -12.17 8.07
CA TRP A 57 1.75 -11.86 8.08
C TRP A 57 1.39 -10.73 7.10
N GLU A 58 2.31 -9.79 6.82
CA GLU A 58 2.11 -8.74 5.82
C GLU A 58 2.07 -9.35 4.42
N LEU A 59 2.89 -10.37 4.17
CA LEU A 59 2.91 -11.11 2.91
C LEU A 59 1.62 -11.90 2.65
N ASN A 60 0.84 -12.18 3.70
CA ASN A 60 -0.49 -12.79 3.57
C ASN A 60 -1.59 -11.75 3.29
N ARG A 61 -1.33 -10.46 3.50
CA ARG A 61 -2.26 -9.36 3.22
C ARG A 61 -1.53 -8.18 2.54
N PRO A 62 -0.87 -8.41 1.39
CA PRO A 62 0.13 -7.47 0.87
C PRO A 62 -0.51 -6.16 0.39
N VAL A 63 -1.71 -6.18 -0.20
CA VAL A 63 -2.46 -4.97 -0.59
C VAL A 63 -2.65 -4.03 0.61
N ARG A 64 -3.00 -4.59 1.77
CA ARG A 64 -3.23 -3.82 2.99
C ARG A 64 -1.92 -3.23 3.53
N ALA A 65 -0.85 -4.01 3.54
CA ALA A 65 0.46 -3.56 4.02
C ALA A 65 1.05 -2.45 3.12
N VAL A 66 0.97 -2.62 1.80
CA VAL A 66 1.40 -1.63 0.80
C VAL A 66 0.58 -0.34 0.92
N ALA A 67 -0.74 -0.43 1.03
CA ALA A 67 -1.60 0.73 1.22
C ALA A 67 -1.28 1.49 2.52
N LEU A 68 -1.06 0.77 3.63
CA LEU A 68 -0.70 1.38 4.91
C LEU A 68 0.64 2.12 4.84
N ALA A 69 1.65 1.56 4.16
CA ALA A 69 2.95 2.21 3.99
C ALA A 69 2.85 3.51 3.17
N LEU A 70 2.07 3.50 2.08
CA LEU A 70 1.83 4.70 1.26
C LEU A 70 1.06 5.77 2.02
N GLU A 71 0.01 5.39 2.74
CA GLU A 71 -0.80 6.32 3.53
C GLU A 71 -0.01 6.92 4.70
N ALA A 72 0.81 6.12 5.39
CA ALA A 72 1.69 6.58 6.47
C ALA A 72 2.78 7.54 5.99
N ALA A 73 3.23 7.37 4.73
CA ALA A 73 4.13 8.32 4.08
C ALA A 73 3.43 9.59 3.55
N GLY A 74 2.10 9.71 3.74
CA GLY A 74 1.33 10.87 3.31
C GLY A 74 1.08 10.93 1.81
N VAL A 75 1.29 9.84 1.06
CA VAL A 75 0.88 9.78 -0.34
C VAL A 75 -0.66 9.75 -0.36
N PRO A 76 -1.35 10.60 -1.13
CA PRO A 76 -2.81 10.61 -1.11
C PRO A 76 -3.37 9.37 -1.82
N PRO A 77 -4.36 8.66 -1.23
CA PRO A 77 -5.13 7.66 -1.94
C PRO A 77 -6.04 8.32 -2.97
N SER A 78 -6.34 7.60 -4.05
CA SER A 78 -7.52 7.92 -4.87
C SER A 78 -8.80 7.69 -4.07
N ALA A 79 -9.95 8.05 -4.63
CA ALA A 79 -11.24 7.78 -4.00
C ALA A 79 -12.31 7.55 -5.06
N THR A 80 -13.34 6.79 -4.69
CA THR A 80 -14.55 6.59 -5.49
C THR A 80 -15.76 7.24 -4.84
N GLY A 81 -16.68 7.73 -5.68
CA GLY A 81 -18.02 8.13 -5.25
C GLY A 81 -18.96 6.94 -5.18
N ALA A 82 -20.22 7.20 -4.80
CA ALA A 82 -21.23 6.16 -4.63
C ALA A 82 -21.56 5.40 -5.93
N SER A 83 -21.36 6.03 -7.10
CA SER A 83 -21.52 5.39 -8.42
C SER A 83 -20.22 4.77 -8.95
N GLY A 84 -19.14 4.73 -8.17
CA GLY A 84 -17.86 4.13 -8.53
C GLY A 84 -16.95 5.00 -9.39
N GLU A 85 -17.39 6.22 -9.74
CA GLU A 85 -16.58 7.23 -10.40
C GLU A 85 -15.44 7.71 -9.49
N ARG A 86 -14.29 8.04 -10.08
CA ARG A 86 -13.19 8.62 -9.30
C ARG A 86 -13.53 10.05 -8.89
N THR A 87 -13.33 10.34 -7.61
CA THR A 87 -13.58 11.66 -7.01
C THR A 87 -12.29 12.35 -6.53
N ALA A 88 -11.19 11.60 -6.39
CA ALA A 88 -9.88 12.13 -6.03
C ALA A 88 -8.75 11.47 -6.82
N THR A 89 -7.73 12.25 -7.17
CA THR A 89 -6.49 11.75 -7.75
C THR A 89 -5.56 11.24 -6.66
N GLY A 90 -5.00 10.05 -6.84
CA GLY A 90 -4.06 9.48 -5.91
C GLY A 90 -3.65 8.06 -6.27
N TYR A 91 -2.99 7.39 -5.33
CA TYR A 91 -2.63 6.00 -5.53
C TYR A 91 -3.87 5.11 -5.51
N ARG A 92 -3.82 4.02 -6.28
CA ARG A 92 -4.71 2.87 -6.15
C ARG A 92 -3.88 1.62 -5.96
N VAL A 93 -4.15 0.87 -4.90
CA VAL A 93 -3.49 -0.39 -4.57
C VAL A 93 -4.48 -1.53 -4.76
N CYS A 94 -4.15 -2.48 -5.63
CA CYS A 94 -4.94 -3.70 -5.82
C CYS A 94 -4.03 -4.93 -5.93
N ALA A 95 -4.63 -6.12 -6.00
CA ALA A 95 -3.85 -7.32 -6.29
C ALA A 95 -3.14 -7.18 -7.65
N GLY A 96 -1.90 -7.65 -7.73
CA GLY A 96 -1.15 -7.80 -8.97
C GLY A 96 -1.59 -9.05 -9.74
N GLU A 97 -0.91 -9.30 -10.86
CA GLU A 97 -1.20 -10.47 -11.71
C GLU A 97 -0.63 -11.75 -11.09
N SER A 98 0.52 -11.67 -10.42
CA SER A 98 1.14 -12.79 -9.72
C SER A 98 0.61 -12.96 -8.29
N PRO A 99 0.50 -14.18 -7.75
CA PRO A 99 0.08 -14.42 -6.36
C PRO A 99 0.98 -13.68 -5.36
N GLY A 100 0.36 -12.85 -4.52
CA GLY A 100 1.06 -12.05 -3.51
C GLY A 100 1.73 -10.77 -4.04
N ALA A 101 1.74 -10.55 -5.35
CA ALA A 101 2.13 -9.28 -5.94
C ALA A 101 1.00 -8.24 -5.76
N VAL A 102 1.40 -6.97 -5.71
CA VAL A 102 0.50 -5.84 -5.55
C VAL A 102 0.72 -4.86 -6.67
N ARG A 103 -0.35 -4.38 -7.29
CA ARG A 103 -0.30 -3.35 -8.32
C ARG A 103 -0.62 -2.00 -7.71
N VAL A 104 0.24 -1.00 -7.95
CA VAL A 104 0.03 0.39 -7.56
C VAL A 104 -0.08 1.25 -8.81
N GLU A 105 -1.21 1.96 -8.93
CA GLU A 105 -1.50 2.85 -10.05
C GLU A 105 -1.66 4.29 -9.54
N TRP A 106 -1.53 5.27 -10.44
CA TRP A 106 -1.91 6.66 -10.15
C TRP A 106 -3.13 7.03 -10.99
N VAL A 107 -4.27 7.18 -10.33
CA VAL A 107 -5.58 7.31 -10.98
C VAL A 107 -6.36 8.47 -10.37
N GLY A 108 -7.28 9.04 -11.14
CA GLY A 108 -8.09 10.16 -10.72
C GLY A 108 -9.30 10.39 -11.62
N PRO A 109 -10.12 11.40 -11.32
CA PRO A 109 -11.27 11.77 -12.13
C PRO A 109 -10.87 12.08 -13.59
N PRO A 110 -11.78 11.94 -14.57
CA PRO A 110 -11.57 12.44 -15.92
C PRO A 110 -11.14 13.92 -15.91
N GLY A 111 -10.11 14.27 -16.70
CA GLY A 111 -9.60 15.65 -16.77
C GLY A 111 -8.71 16.10 -15.60
N SER A 112 -8.51 15.28 -14.58
CA SER A 112 -7.72 15.64 -13.37
C SER A 112 -6.21 15.83 -13.58
N GLY A 113 -5.67 15.52 -14.77
CA GLY A 113 -4.23 15.53 -15.00
C GLY A 113 -3.48 14.30 -14.48
N ALA A 114 -4.15 13.32 -13.84
CA ALA A 114 -3.50 12.12 -13.29
C ALA A 114 -2.60 11.36 -14.28
N ALA A 115 -2.86 11.44 -15.59
CA ALA A 115 -1.98 10.88 -16.62
C ALA A 115 -0.61 11.55 -16.71
N HIS A 116 -0.59 12.87 -16.54
CA HIS A 116 0.60 13.70 -16.61
C HIS A 116 1.46 13.49 -15.38
N ASP A 117 0.84 13.49 -14.19
CA ASP A 117 1.55 13.38 -12.91
C ASP A 117 2.00 11.96 -12.55
N GLU A 118 1.52 10.95 -13.29
CA GLU A 118 1.70 9.53 -12.99
C GLU A 118 3.16 9.14 -12.79
N GLU A 119 4.07 9.65 -13.62
CA GLU A 119 5.50 9.31 -13.51
C GLU A 119 6.13 9.80 -12.21
N GLU A 120 5.91 11.07 -11.88
CA GLU A 120 6.42 11.67 -10.65
C GLU A 120 5.78 11.00 -9.42
N ALA A 121 4.47 10.81 -9.45
CA ALA A 121 3.72 10.23 -8.35
C ALA A 121 4.10 8.78 -8.08
N LEU A 122 4.23 7.95 -9.12
CA LEU A 122 4.72 6.58 -8.96
C LEU A 122 6.18 6.53 -8.53
N GLY A 123 7.01 7.51 -8.92
CA GLY A 123 8.38 7.66 -8.39
C GLY A 123 8.42 7.87 -6.88
N ARG A 124 7.48 8.67 -6.33
CA ARG A 124 7.31 8.83 -4.88
C ARG A 124 6.87 7.53 -4.22
N CYS A 125 5.87 6.85 -4.76
CA CYS A 125 5.40 5.54 -4.26
C CYS A 125 6.54 4.52 -4.24
N LEU A 126 7.32 4.43 -5.32
CA LEU A 126 8.47 3.53 -5.44
C LEU A 126 9.48 3.77 -4.31
N THR A 127 9.79 5.03 -4.01
CA THR A 127 10.73 5.40 -2.94
C THR A 127 10.23 4.96 -1.56
N VAL A 128 8.94 5.21 -1.26
CA VAL A 128 8.31 4.80 0.01
C VAL A 128 8.33 3.29 0.17
N LEU A 129 7.97 2.56 -0.88
CA LEU A 129 7.86 1.10 -0.83
C LEU A 129 9.21 0.42 -0.70
N ARG A 130 10.26 0.93 -1.38
CA ARG A 130 11.64 0.45 -1.17
C ARG A 130 12.12 0.64 0.26
N ARG A 131 11.88 1.83 0.85
CA ARG A 131 12.23 2.11 2.25
C ARG A 131 11.47 1.23 3.23
N SER A 132 10.30 0.74 2.84
CA SER A 132 9.46 -0.16 3.65
C SER A 132 9.81 -1.65 3.44
N GLY A 133 10.85 -1.95 2.64
CA GLY A 133 11.36 -3.30 2.40
C GLY A 133 10.66 -4.09 1.30
N TRP A 134 9.82 -3.45 0.49
CA TRP A 134 9.20 -4.08 -0.68
C TRP A 134 10.07 -3.93 -1.94
N THR A 135 9.81 -4.76 -2.94
CA THR A 135 10.47 -4.71 -4.25
C THR A 135 9.51 -4.13 -5.31
N PRO A 136 9.40 -2.79 -5.45
CA PRO A 136 8.60 -2.17 -6.50
C PRO A 136 9.38 -2.08 -7.84
N LEU A 137 8.70 -2.45 -8.91
CA LEU A 137 9.17 -2.38 -10.30
C LEU A 137 8.19 -1.56 -11.13
N LEU A 138 8.70 -0.59 -11.90
CA LEU A 138 7.89 0.26 -12.76
C LEU A 138 7.66 -0.42 -14.11
N TYR A 139 6.39 -0.60 -14.47
CA TYR A 139 5.96 -1.16 -15.75
C TYR A 139 5.13 -0.17 -16.56
N ARG A 140 4.99 -0.47 -17.85
CA ARG A 140 4.05 0.19 -18.76
C ARG A 140 2.98 -0.82 -19.17
N GLY A 141 1.74 -0.53 -18.82
CA GLY A 141 0.56 -1.30 -19.17
C GLY A 141 -0.16 -0.79 -20.42
N PRO A 142 -1.41 -1.22 -20.62
CA PRO A 142 -2.25 -0.78 -21.73
C PRO A 142 -2.35 0.74 -21.81
N ARG A 143 -2.50 1.26 -23.04
CA ARG A 143 -2.60 2.72 -23.31
C ARG A 143 -1.39 3.52 -22.80
N ARG A 144 -0.22 2.86 -22.68
CA ARG A 144 1.04 3.43 -22.17
C ARG A 144 0.95 3.97 -20.73
N ARG A 145 -0.03 3.53 -19.95
CA ARG A 145 -0.15 3.89 -18.53
C ARG A 145 0.91 3.16 -17.73
N ARG A 146 1.56 3.87 -16.82
CA ARG A 146 2.55 3.31 -15.91
C ARG A 146 1.87 2.75 -14.66
N PHE A 147 2.47 1.72 -14.09
CA PHE A 147 2.07 1.19 -12.79
C PHE A 147 3.30 0.58 -12.10
N LEU A 148 3.25 0.44 -10.78
CA LEU A 148 4.21 -0.37 -10.06
C LEU A 148 3.64 -1.77 -9.86
N GLU A 149 4.44 -2.78 -10.15
CA GLU A 149 4.24 -4.10 -9.56
C GLU A 149 5.16 -4.21 -8.34
N VAL A 150 4.58 -4.55 -7.21
CA VAL A 150 5.23 -4.57 -5.91
C VAL A 150 5.26 -6.00 -5.43
N GLU A 151 6.45 -6.54 -5.35
CA GLU A 151 6.70 -7.91 -4.94
C GLU A 151 7.23 -7.95 -3.50
N PRO A 152 7.04 -9.08 -2.80
CA PRO A 152 7.78 -9.37 -1.58
C PRO A 152 9.30 -9.18 -1.77
N PRO A 153 10.07 -8.91 -0.69
CA PRO A 153 11.52 -8.89 -0.78
C PRO A 153 12.07 -10.23 -1.26
N ALA A 154 13.14 -10.18 -2.05
CA ALA A 154 13.87 -11.37 -2.48
C ALA A 154 14.28 -12.21 -1.25
N GLY A 155 13.98 -13.51 -1.29
CA GLY A 155 14.22 -14.44 -0.16
C GLY A 155 12.97 -14.82 0.63
N ALA A 156 11.91 -14.01 0.62
CA ALA A 156 10.63 -14.38 1.24
C ALA A 156 9.89 -15.50 0.49
N ALA A 157 10.06 -15.58 -0.84
CA ALA A 157 9.53 -16.68 -1.66
C ALA A 157 10.19 -18.04 -1.33
N ARG A 158 11.52 -18.05 -1.04
CA ARG A 158 12.26 -19.27 -0.70
C ARG A 158 11.78 -19.92 0.60
N ALA A 159 11.28 -19.12 1.55
CA ALA A 159 10.72 -19.64 2.80
C ALA A 159 9.38 -20.38 2.60
N LYS A 160 8.63 -20.10 1.50
CA LYS A 160 7.40 -20.83 1.17
C LYS A 160 7.65 -22.16 0.45
N ASP A 161 8.77 -22.29 -0.27
CA ASP A 161 9.07 -23.48 -1.09
C ASP A 161 9.71 -24.64 -0.30
N GLY A 162 9.80 -24.55 1.03
CA GLY A 162 10.20 -25.68 1.88
C GLY A 162 11.59 -26.25 1.64
N ARG A 163 12.45 -25.58 0.85
CA ARG A 163 13.84 -26.00 0.62
C ARG A 163 14.77 -25.01 1.32
N GLY A 164 14.94 -25.23 2.61
CA GLY A 164 16.12 -24.72 3.33
C GLY A 164 17.39 -25.41 2.80
N PRO A 165 18.56 -24.77 2.94
CA PRO A 165 19.85 -25.42 2.68
C PRO A 165 20.05 -26.66 3.55
#